data_AF-A0A9P3LXI0-F1
#
_entry.id   AF-A0A9P3LXI0-F1
#
_cell.length_a   1.000
_cell.length_b   1.000
_cell.length_c   1.000
_cell.angle_alpha   90.00
_cell.angle_beta   90.00
_cell.angle_gamma   90.00
#
_symmetry.space_group_name_H-M   'P 1'
#
loop_
_entity.id
_entity.type
_entity.pdbx_description
1 polymer ?
#
loop_
_entity_poly.entity_id
_entity_poly.type
_entity_poly.pdbx_seq_one_letter_code
_entity_poly.pdbx_strand_id
1 'polypeptide(L)'
;MFLSAIRTPTVTRSLQAQSTRALSVSAALNEKKQFIVIAHDHTDADAQKRRLSVRETHLAGARALKKDGTLQLGGALLTNHSESGKMVGSIMIFSAESEEDVRKIIEKDQYVQGNVWAKYDIYPFRQAAFP
;
A
#
# COMPACT_ATOMS: atom_id res chain seq x y z
N MET A 1 32.36 84.00 -5.67
CA MET A 1 30.94 84.00 -5.25
C MET A 1 30.31 82.74 -5.85
N PHE A 2 29.50 82.03 -5.05
CA PHE A 2 28.66 80.85 -5.39
C PHE A 2 29.20 79.42 -5.17
N LEU A 3 28.98 79.01 -3.91
CA LEU A 3 28.26 77.81 -3.45
C LEU A 3 28.80 76.37 -3.64
N SER A 4 29.08 75.79 -2.47
CA SER A 4 29.08 74.38 -2.06
C SER A 4 27.89 73.59 -2.62
N ALA A 5 28.15 72.35 -3.05
CA ALA A 5 27.12 71.34 -3.27
C ALA A 5 27.53 70.00 -2.63
N ILE A 6 26.70 69.58 -1.69
CA ILE A 6 26.78 68.38 -0.87
C ILE A 6 26.44 67.15 -1.73
N ARG A 7 27.28 66.11 -1.74
CA ARG A 7 26.95 64.81 -2.33
C ARG A 7 26.32 63.91 -1.27
N THR A 8 25.07 63.52 -1.48
CA THR A 8 24.36 62.48 -0.72
C THR A 8 24.85 61.08 -1.11
N PRO A 9 24.89 60.09 -0.19
CA PRO A 9 25.14 58.71 -0.56
C PRO A 9 23.85 58.06 -1.06
N THR A 10 23.89 57.49 -2.26
CA THR A 10 22.83 56.64 -2.80
C THR A 10 22.88 55.28 -2.09
N VAL A 11 21.86 54.95 -1.30
CA VAL A 11 21.66 53.59 -0.78
C VAL A 11 20.98 52.77 -1.87
N THR A 12 21.75 51.92 -2.56
CA THR A 12 21.19 50.93 -3.48
C THR A 12 20.61 49.78 -2.67
N ARG A 13 19.30 49.80 -2.44
CA ARG A 13 18.55 48.68 -1.84
C ARG A 13 18.45 47.57 -2.89
N SER A 14 19.21 46.49 -2.72
CA SER A 14 19.05 45.29 -3.54
C SER A 14 17.65 44.70 -3.31
N LEU A 15 16.88 44.54 -4.38
CA LEU A 15 15.64 43.77 -4.36
C LEU A 15 16.03 42.29 -4.36
N GLN A 16 15.97 41.66 -3.18
CA GLN A 16 15.95 40.20 -3.10
C GLN A 16 14.67 39.71 -3.78
N ALA A 17 14.82 39.10 -4.95
CA ALA A 17 13.75 38.35 -5.60
C ALA A 17 13.31 37.23 -4.64
N GLN A 18 12.12 37.37 -4.08
CA GLN A 18 11.49 36.31 -3.30
C GLN A 18 11.20 35.16 -4.25
N SER A 19 11.98 34.08 -4.09
CA SER A 19 11.79 32.81 -4.77
C SER A 19 10.40 32.29 -4.42
N THR A 20 9.46 32.46 -5.35
CA THR A 20 8.20 31.71 -5.34
C THR A 20 8.57 30.25 -5.57
N ARG A 21 8.68 29.49 -4.47
CA ARG A 21 8.71 28.02 -4.56
C ARG A 21 7.42 27.59 -5.24
N ALA A 22 7.50 27.27 -6.52
CA ALA A 22 6.52 26.42 -7.16
C ALA A 22 6.45 25.14 -6.31
N LEU A 23 5.36 24.97 -5.57
CA LEU A 23 5.01 23.67 -5.02
C LEU A 23 4.99 22.72 -6.20
N SER A 24 5.96 21.82 -6.26
CA SER A 24 6.07 20.83 -7.32
C SER A 24 4.82 19.97 -7.28
N VAL A 25 3.90 20.17 -8.24
CA VAL A 25 2.69 19.35 -8.41
C VAL A 25 3.07 17.86 -8.55
N SER A 26 4.31 17.57 -8.95
CA SER A 26 4.93 16.25 -8.97
C SER A 26 5.23 15.63 -7.60
N ALA A 27 4.96 16.30 -6.47
CA ALA A 27 5.08 15.72 -5.12
C ALA A 27 3.72 15.35 -4.51
N ALA A 28 2.61 15.68 -5.16
CA ALA A 28 1.33 15.03 -4.92
C ALA A 28 1.25 13.71 -5.70
N LEU A 29 2.36 12.97 -5.79
CA LEU A 29 2.32 11.57 -6.21
C LEU A 29 1.50 10.85 -5.16
N ASN A 30 0.54 10.06 -5.60
CA ASN A 30 -0.20 9.13 -4.75
C ASN A 30 0.79 8.32 -3.89
N GLU A 31 1.01 8.77 -2.65
CA GLU A 31 1.80 8.03 -1.68
C GLU A 31 1.04 6.75 -1.36
N LYS A 32 1.44 5.66 -2.00
CA LYS A 32 0.90 4.35 -1.69
C LYS A 32 1.29 4.00 -0.26
N LYS A 33 0.27 3.75 0.56
CA LYS A 33 0.38 3.28 1.94
C LYS A 33 0.44 1.77 1.94
N GLN A 34 0.99 1.21 3.01
CA GLN A 34 0.97 -0.24 3.21
C GLN A 34 -0.24 -0.64 4.05
N PHE A 35 -0.84 -1.76 3.69
CA PHE A 35 -1.93 -2.38 4.43
C PHE A 35 -1.66 -3.87 4.58
N ILE A 36 -1.98 -4.43 5.74
CA ILE A 36 -1.96 -5.87 5.96
C ILE A 36 -3.38 -6.39 6.00
N VAL A 37 -3.62 -7.50 5.29
CA VAL A 37 -4.87 -8.24 5.30
C VAL A 37 -4.63 -9.55 6.00
N ILE A 38 -5.45 -9.85 7.00
CA ILE A 38 -5.46 -11.13 7.70
C ILE A 38 -6.82 -11.76 7.44
N ALA A 39 -6.84 -12.85 6.69
CA ALA A 39 -8.04 -13.56 6.30
C ALA A 39 -8.07 -14.96 6.92
N HIS A 40 -9.23 -15.39 7.38
CA HIS A 40 -9.44 -16.71 7.97
C HIS A 40 -10.37 -17.52 7.09
N ASP A 41 -9.98 -18.76 6.82
CA ASP A 41 -10.84 -19.68 6.08
C ASP A 41 -12.06 -20.05 6.92
N HIS A 42 -13.13 -20.49 6.25
CA HIS A 42 -14.19 -21.23 6.92
C HIS A 42 -13.65 -22.49 7.62
N THR A 43 -14.37 -22.97 8.63
CA THR A 43 -13.97 -24.12 9.44
C THR A 43 -14.86 -25.35 9.26
N ASP A 44 -15.86 -25.29 8.39
CA ASP A 44 -16.69 -26.44 8.05
C ASP A 44 -15.91 -27.50 7.25
N ALA A 45 -16.48 -28.71 7.15
CA ALA A 45 -15.83 -29.87 6.55
C ALA A 45 -15.40 -29.65 5.08
N ASP A 46 -16.07 -28.77 4.34
CA ASP A 46 -15.79 -28.51 2.93
C ASP A 46 -14.78 -27.37 2.72
N ALA A 47 -14.38 -26.65 3.76
CA ALA A 47 -13.54 -25.46 3.64
C ALA A 47 -12.23 -25.71 2.88
N GLN A 48 -11.53 -26.80 3.21
CA GLN A 48 -10.28 -27.16 2.54
C GLN A 48 -10.50 -27.52 1.06
N LYS A 49 -11.59 -28.21 0.77
CA LYS A 49 -11.95 -28.55 -0.61
C LYS A 49 -12.25 -27.28 -1.43
N ARG A 50 -13.01 -26.33 -0.86
CA ARG A 50 -13.29 -25.03 -1.49
C ARG A 50 -11.99 -24.30 -1.80
N ARG A 51 -11.09 -24.17 -0.81
CA ARG A 51 -9.78 -23.53 -0.99
C ARG A 51 -8.99 -24.13 -2.15
N LEU A 52 -8.82 -25.45 -2.15
CA LEU A 52 -8.02 -26.13 -3.17
C LEU A 52 -8.64 -26.02 -4.57
N SER A 53 -9.97 -26.03 -4.67
CA SER A 53 -10.68 -25.96 -5.95
C SER A 53 -10.48 -24.65 -6.72
N VAL A 54 -10.29 -23.52 -6.01
CA VAL A 54 -10.12 -22.18 -6.62
C VAL A 54 -8.71 -21.61 -6.43
N ARG A 55 -7.81 -22.37 -5.79
CA ARG A 55 -6.46 -21.92 -5.42
C ARG A 55 -5.67 -21.37 -6.61
N GLU A 56 -5.68 -22.06 -7.75
CA GLU A 56 -4.90 -21.61 -8.90
C GLU A 56 -5.40 -20.28 -9.47
N THR A 57 -6.71 -20.06 -9.46
CA THR A 57 -7.30 -18.79 -9.90
C THR A 57 -6.98 -17.66 -8.93
N HIS A 58 -7.04 -17.92 -7.61
CA HIS A 58 -6.56 -16.98 -6.58
C HIS A 58 -5.08 -16.62 -6.80
N LEU A 59 -4.22 -17.63 -7.00
CA LEU A 59 -2.79 -17.41 -7.23
C LEU A 59 -2.52 -16.67 -8.54
N ALA A 60 -3.34 -16.86 -9.58
CA ALA A 60 -3.23 -16.08 -10.82
C ALA A 60 -3.50 -14.58 -10.59
N GLY A 61 -4.56 -14.24 -9.83
CA GLY A 61 -4.85 -12.86 -9.42
C GLY A 61 -3.73 -12.27 -8.56
N ALA A 62 -3.26 -13.02 -7.55
CA ALA A 62 -2.16 -12.62 -6.69
C ALA A 62 -0.85 -12.38 -7.47
N ARG A 63 -0.55 -13.22 -8.48
CA ARG A 63 0.62 -13.04 -9.37
C ARG A 63 0.54 -11.75 -10.18
N ALA A 64 -0.64 -11.40 -10.69
CA ALA A 64 -0.84 -10.14 -11.42
C ALA A 64 -0.59 -8.93 -10.52
N LEU A 65 -1.18 -8.92 -9.32
CA LEU A 65 -1.00 -7.87 -8.32
C LEU A 65 0.44 -7.80 -7.81
N LYS A 66 1.15 -8.93 -7.73
CA LYS A 66 2.57 -8.95 -7.37
C LYS A 66 3.42 -8.31 -8.44
N LYS A 67 3.10 -8.54 -9.72
CA LYS A 67 3.81 -8.00 -10.88
C LYS A 67 3.68 -6.48 -10.98
N ASP A 68 2.53 -5.92 -10.65
CA ASP A 68 2.31 -4.46 -10.68
C ASP A 68 2.70 -3.74 -9.37
N GLY A 69 3.17 -4.47 -8.37
CA GLY A 69 3.59 -3.93 -7.07
C GLY A 69 2.46 -3.64 -6.09
N THR A 70 1.21 -3.95 -6.43
CA THR A 70 0.08 -3.79 -5.52
C THR A 70 0.12 -4.81 -4.39
N LEU A 71 0.47 -6.07 -4.67
CA LEU A 71 0.73 -7.09 -3.64
C LEU A 71 2.24 -7.15 -3.34
N GLN A 72 2.62 -6.84 -2.10
CA GLN A 72 4.01 -6.86 -1.64
C GLN A 72 4.41 -8.24 -1.13
N LEU A 73 3.53 -8.92 -0.41
CA LEU A 73 3.77 -10.26 0.15
C LEU A 73 2.44 -10.99 0.32
N GLY A 74 2.43 -12.31 0.15
CA GLY A 74 1.26 -13.16 0.42
C GLY A 74 1.69 -14.54 0.91
N GLY A 75 0.95 -15.10 1.87
CA GLY A 75 1.21 -16.43 2.43
C GLY A 75 -0.02 -17.05 3.09
N ALA A 76 -0.01 -18.37 3.27
CA ALA A 76 -1.07 -19.07 3.97
C ALA A 76 -0.81 -19.10 5.48
N LEU A 77 -1.86 -18.94 6.28
CA LEU A 77 -1.84 -19.31 7.69
C LEU A 77 -1.93 -20.84 7.77
N LEU A 78 -1.04 -21.46 8.54
CA LEU A 78 -0.98 -22.91 8.70
C LEU A 78 -1.39 -23.31 10.12
N THR A 79 -2.01 -24.46 10.28
CA THR A 79 -2.27 -25.04 11.60
C THR A 79 -0.98 -25.38 12.35
N ASN A 80 0.04 -25.82 11.62
CA ASN A 80 1.39 -26.14 12.09
C ASN A 80 2.32 -26.34 10.87
N HIS A 81 3.62 -26.54 11.10
CA HIS A 81 4.63 -26.75 10.07
C HIS A 81 4.92 -28.23 9.74
N SER A 82 4.03 -29.17 10.10
CA SER A 82 4.18 -30.57 9.70
C SER A 82 3.70 -30.79 8.25
N GLU A 83 4.03 -31.94 7.66
CA GLU A 83 3.50 -32.36 6.35
C GLU A 83 1.97 -32.44 6.31
N SER A 84 1.34 -32.66 7.47
CA SER A 84 -0.11 -32.69 7.63
C SER A 84 -0.74 -31.31 7.93
N GLY A 85 0.09 -30.26 8.01
CA GLY A 85 -0.33 -28.89 8.29
C GLY A 85 -1.33 -28.39 7.24
N LYS A 86 -2.48 -27.90 7.69
CA LYS A 86 -3.54 -27.39 6.83
C LYS A 86 -3.44 -25.88 6.70
N MET A 87 -3.79 -25.37 5.52
CA MET A 87 -4.07 -23.94 5.36
C MET A 87 -5.39 -23.59 6.04
N VAL A 88 -5.41 -22.51 6.80
CA VAL A 88 -6.58 -22.06 7.58
C VAL A 88 -6.84 -20.56 7.43
N GLY A 89 -6.19 -19.94 6.45
CA GLY A 89 -6.28 -18.51 6.24
C GLY A 89 -5.14 -17.99 5.38
N SER A 90 -5.00 -16.67 5.33
CA SER A 90 -3.98 -16.00 4.51
C SER A 90 -3.58 -14.68 5.14
N ILE A 91 -2.31 -14.33 4.98
CA ILE A 91 -1.79 -12.99 5.28
C ILE A 91 -1.26 -12.40 3.99
N MET A 92 -1.62 -11.16 3.71
CA MET A 92 -1.16 -10.41 2.55
C MET A 92 -0.79 -8.99 2.95
N ILE A 93 0.23 -8.42 2.31
CA ILE A 93 0.60 -7.01 2.45
C ILE A 93 0.41 -6.33 1.10
N PHE A 94 -0.37 -5.25 1.08
CA PHE A 94 -0.68 -4.47 -0.11
C PHE A 94 -0.04 -3.08 -0.05
N SER A 95 0.26 -2.53 -1.23
CA SER A 95 0.61 -1.13 -1.44
C SER A 95 -0.52 -0.46 -2.25
N ALA A 96 -1.28 0.43 -1.60
CA ALA A 96 -2.49 1.03 -2.15
C ALA A 96 -2.71 2.46 -1.61
N GLU A 97 -3.62 3.23 -2.20
CA GLU A 97 -3.87 4.63 -1.82
C GLU A 97 -4.73 4.73 -0.54
N SER A 98 -5.62 3.76 -0.37
CA SER A 98 -6.62 3.70 0.70
C SER A 98 -6.91 2.26 1.13
N GLU A 99 -7.56 2.09 2.30
CA GLU A 99 -8.06 0.80 2.74
C GLU A 99 -9.16 0.29 1.80
N GLU A 100 -10.00 1.20 1.32
CA GLU A 100 -11.10 0.92 0.41
C GLU A 100 -10.63 0.32 -0.91
N ASP A 101 -9.46 0.72 -1.41
CA ASP A 101 -8.89 0.12 -2.62
C ASP A 101 -8.42 -1.32 -2.37
N VAL A 102 -7.82 -1.58 -1.21
CA VAL A 102 -7.48 -2.97 -0.79
C VAL A 102 -8.75 -3.80 -0.64
N ARG A 103 -9.80 -3.25 -0.02
CA ARG A 103 -11.10 -3.92 0.14
C ARG A 103 -11.70 -4.32 -1.22
N LYS A 104 -11.72 -3.41 -2.20
CA LYS A 104 -12.21 -3.70 -3.57
C LYS A 104 -11.40 -4.80 -4.26
N ILE A 105 -10.09 -4.89 -3.99
CA ILE A 105 -9.23 -5.96 -4.51
C ILE A 105 -9.61 -7.29 -3.85
N ILE A 106 -9.68 -7.32 -2.52
CA ILE A 106 -10.02 -8.52 -1.74
C ILE A 106 -11.41 -9.04 -2.09
N GLU A 107 -12.41 -8.17 -2.22
CA GLU A 107 -13.78 -8.57 -2.57
C GLU A 107 -13.88 -9.24 -3.94
N LYS A 108 -12.96 -8.95 -4.86
CA LYS A 108 -12.88 -9.60 -6.18
C LYS A 108 -12.05 -10.89 -6.18
N ASP A 109 -11.36 -11.19 -5.08
CA ASP A 109 -10.53 -12.39 -4.97
C ASP A 109 -11.39 -13.66 -4.98
N GLN A 110 -10.89 -14.71 -5.62
CA GLN A 110 -11.59 -16.00 -5.70
C GLN A 110 -11.73 -16.71 -4.35
N TYR A 111 -10.91 -16.39 -3.36
CA TYR A 111 -11.13 -16.87 -2.00
C TYR A 111 -12.31 -16.17 -1.30
N VAL A 112 -12.68 -14.95 -1.68
CA VAL A 112 -13.96 -14.36 -1.26
C VAL A 112 -15.11 -14.95 -2.08
N GLN A 113 -15.02 -14.88 -3.41
CA GLN A 113 -16.09 -15.32 -4.31
C GLN A 113 -16.39 -16.82 -4.21
N GLY A 114 -15.37 -17.64 -3.95
CA GLY A 114 -15.48 -19.08 -3.73
C GLY A 114 -15.81 -19.49 -2.29
N ASN A 115 -16.18 -18.54 -1.42
CA ASN A 115 -16.56 -18.79 -0.03
C ASN A 115 -15.47 -19.54 0.76
N VAL A 116 -14.21 -19.19 0.52
CA VAL A 116 -13.04 -19.77 1.21
C VAL A 116 -12.77 -18.98 2.48
N TRP A 117 -12.62 -17.67 2.37
CA TRP A 117 -12.45 -16.77 3.52
C TRP A 117 -13.79 -16.45 4.15
N ALA A 118 -13.95 -16.84 5.42
CA ALA A 118 -15.13 -16.53 6.23
C ALA A 118 -15.13 -15.08 6.73
N LYS A 119 -13.94 -14.56 7.01
CA LYS A 119 -13.72 -13.19 7.47
C LYS A 119 -12.33 -12.72 7.08
N TYR A 120 -12.17 -11.42 6.96
CA TYR A 120 -10.88 -10.78 6.83
C TYR A 120 -10.89 -9.41 7.52
N ASP A 121 -9.74 -9.02 8.04
CA ASP A 121 -9.49 -7.71 8.60
C ASP A 121 -8.41 -7.02 7.77
N ILE A 122 -8.52 -5.69 7.63
CA ILE A 122 -7.55 -4.85 6.93
C ILE A 122 -7.01 -3.84 7.95
N TYR A 123 -5.69 -3.70 8.04
CA TYR A 123 -5.05 -2.75 8.93
C TYR A 123 -4.04 -1.89 8.17
N PRO A 124 -3.95 -0.57 8.45
CA PRO A 124 -2.79 0.21 8.09
C PRO A 124 -1.52 -0.45 8.65
N PHE A 125 -0.52 -0.61 7.81
CA PHE A 125 0.71 -1.32 8.13
C PHE A 125 1.92 -0.48 7.72
N ARG A 126 3.05 -0.71 8.40
CA ARG A 126 4.35 -0.20 7.97
C ARG A 126 5.39 -1.28 8.26
N GLN A 127 6.00 -1.78 7.20
CA GLN A 127 7.10 -2.73 7.34
C GLN A 127 8.30 -2.05 8.00
N ALA A 128 8.89 -2.69 9.01
CA ALA A 128 10.15 -2.24 9.59
C ALA A 128 11.27 -2.34 8.54
N ALA A 129 12.09 -1.30 8.46
CA ALA A 129 13.32 -1.35 7.68
C ALA A 129 14.44 -1.93 8.57
N PHE A 130 15.07 -3.00 8.10
CA PHE A 130 16.28 -3.54 8.74
C PHE A 130 17.49 -3.18 7.85
N PRO A 131 18.62 -2.78 8.45
CA PRO A 131 19.87 -2.49 7.74
C PRO A 131 20.50 -3.74 7.11
#